data_AF-A0A7K6JQS4-F1
#
_entry.id   AF-A0A7K6JQS4-F1
#
_cell.length_a   1.000
_cell.length_b   1.000
_cell.length_c   1.000
_cell.angle_alpha   90.00
_cell.angle_beta   90.00
_cell.angle_gamma   90.00
#
_symmetry.space_group_name_H-M   'P 1'
#
loop_
_entity.id
_entity.type
_entity.pdbx_description
1 polymer ?
#
loop_
_entity_poly.entity_id
_entity_poly.type
_entity_poly.pdbx_seq_one_letter_code
_entity_poly.pdbx_strand_id
1 'polypeptide(L)'
;CTLDSEVALRVGGDFFFDPQPGDSPVNLVLIAGGVGINPLFSILLHIADLHGYQEGKGNRHRLGTAKLYYSAKTTSELLFKKNILGLMKAFPGKITCCFHVTQQHSQISEDLQPHVTGK
;
A
#
# COMPACT_ATOMS: atom_id res chain seq x y z
N CYS A 1 13.06 10.44 19.88
CA CYS A 1 12.08 10.35 20.97
C CYS A 1 12.26 9.00 21.65
N THR A 2 12.00 8.94 22.95
CA THR A 2 11.84 7.68 23.67
C THR A 2 10.35 7.39 23.81
N LEU A 3 10.02 6.18 24.28
CA LEU A 3 8.68 5.93 24.81
C LEU A 3 8.32 7.05 25.81
N ASP A 4 7.06 7.48 25.81
CA ASP A 4 6.51 8.54 26.67
C ASP A 4 7.06 9.96 26.46
N SER A 5 7.84 10.19 25.41
CA SER A 5 8.20 11.55 25.02
C SER A 5 6.98 12.33 24.51
N GLU A 6 6.80 13.55 25.01
CA GLU A 6 5.86 14.50 24.42
C GLU A 6 6.34 14.92 23.03
N VAL A 7 5.41 15.01 22.08
CA VAL A 7 5.68 15.43 20.69
C VAL A 7 4.65 16.46 20.25
N ALA A 8 5.10 17.49 19.54
CA ALA A 8 4.21 18.46 18.94
C ALA A 8 3.74 17.95 17.57
N LEU A 9 2.44 17.78 17.41
CA LEU A 9 1.81 17.38 16.15
C LEU A 9 1.35 18.61 15.38
N ARG A 10 1.56 18.58 14.06
CA ARG A 10 0.92 19.50 13.12
C ARG A 10 0.15 18.68 12.10
N VAL A 11 -1.11 19.05 11.89
CA VAL A 11 -1.99 18.39 10.92
C VAL A 11 -2.07 19.27 9.68
N GLY A 12 -2.02 18.65 8.50
CA GLY A 12 -2.21 19.35 7.23
C GLY A 12 -2.14 18.41 6.02
N GLY A 13 -2.57 18.92 4.87
CA GLY A 13 -2.56 18.25 3.58
C GLY A 13 -3.93 17.66 3.21
N ASP A 14 -4.23 17.66 1.91
CA ASP A 14 -5.49 17.17 1.33
C ASP A 14 -5.27 15.92 0.45
N PHE A 15 -4.28 15.10 0.82
CA PHE A 15 -3.89 13.93 0.05
C PHE A 15 -4.48 12.66 0.68
N PHE A 16 -5.69 12.31 0.25
CA PHE A 16 -6.43 11.15 0.75
C PHE A 16 -7.26 10.50 -0.37
N PHE A 17 -7.73 9.29 -0.11
CA PHE A 17 -8.72 8.60 -0.94
C PHE A 17 -9.92 8.24 -0.08
N ASP A 18 -11.05 8.91 -0.32
CA ASP A 18 -12.28 8.78 0.46
C ASP A 18 -13.49 8.64 -0.49
N PRO A 19 -13.67 7.46 -1.13
CA PRO A 19 -14.76 7.24 -2.07
C PRO A 19 -16.11 7.27 -1.33
N GLN A 20 -17.01 8.11 -1.79
CA GLN A 20 -18.32 8.32 -1.17
C GLN A 20 -19.35 7.28 -1.64
N PRO A 21 -20.40 7.06 -0.84
CA PRO A 21 -21.51 6.24 -1.28
C PRO A 21 -22.17 6.78 -2.56
N GLY A 22 -22.23 5.96 -3.61
CA GLY A 22 -22.76 6.34 -4.92
C GLY A 22 -21.71 6.77 -5.95
N ASP A 23 -20.46 6.92 -5.54
CA ASP A 23 -19.36 7.16 -6.49
C ASP A 23 -19.20 5.96 -7.45
N SER A 24 -18.79 6.28 -8.68
CA SER A 24 -18.43 5.23 -9.64
C SER A 24 -17.16 4.51 -9.18
N PRO A 25 -17.07 3.18 -9.35
CA PRO A 25 -15.86 2.44 -9.05
C PRO A 25 -14.67 2.99 -9.84
N VAL A 26 -13.57 3.28 -9.15
CA VAL A 26 -12.31 3.71 -9.78
C VAL A 26 -11.19 2.73 -9.50
N ASN A 27 -10.32 2.52 -10.49
CA ASN A 27 -9.06 1.80 -10.30
C ASN A 27 -7.98 2.80 -9.87
N LEU A 28 -7.16 2.40 -8.90
CA LEU A 28 -6.11 3.23 -8.34
C LEU A 28 -4.73 2.73 -8.71
N VAL A 29 -3.87 3.67 -9.12
CA VAL A 29 -2.43 3.47 -9.25
C VAL A 29 -1.74 4.34 -8.20
N LEU A 30 -1.04 3.69 -7.28
CA LEU A 30 -0.31 4.34 -6.20
C LEU A 30 1.18 4.22 -6.51
N ILE A 31 1.92 5.32 -6.51
CA ILE A 31 3.35 5.34 -6.82
C ILE A 31 4.11 5.99 -5.66
N ALA A 32 4.91 5.20 -4.95
CA ALA A 32 5.71 5.66 -3.82
C ALA A 32 7.21 5.45 -4.06
N GLY A 33 8.01 6.30 -3.44
CA GLY A 33 9.44 6.10 -3.23
C GLY A 33 9.82 6.45 -1.80
N GLY A 34 10.66 5.63 -1.16
CA GLY A 34 11.12 5.86 0.21
C GLY A 34 9.96 6.09 1.20
N VAL A 35 10.01 7.19 1.96
CA VAL A 35 8.99 7.55 2.96
C VAL A 35 7.65 8.02 2.37
N GLY A 36 7.61 8.30 1.07
CA GLY A 36 6.36 8.64 0.36
C GLY A 36 5.34 7.50 0.36
N ILE A 37 5.75 6.30 0.78
CA ILE A 37 4.86 5.16 1.03
C ILE A 37 3.86 5.41 2.15
N ASN A 38 4.13 6.30 3.12
CA ASN A 38 3.33 6.42 4.33
C ASN A 38 1.85 6.76 4.04
N PRO A 39 1.52 7.82 3.27
CA PRO A 39 0.12 8.09 2.92
C PRO A 39 -0.49 7.00 2.05
N LEU A 40 0.28 6.43 1.11
CA LEU A 40 -0.21 5.41 0.18
C LEU A 40 -0.51 4.08 0.87
N PHE A 41 0.28 3.72 1.88
CA PHE A 41 0.03 2.53 2.69
C PHE A 41 -1.24 2.72 3.53
N SER A 42 -1.47 3.91 4.08
CA SER A 42 -2.75 4.23 4.75
C SER A 42 -3.95 4.09 3.79
N ILE A 43 -3.82 4.59 2.55
CA ILE A 43 -4.85 4.44 1.52
C ILE A 43 -5.07 2.95 1.16
N LEU A 44 -3.99 2.17 1.04
CA LEU A 44 -4.06 0.75 0.73
C LEU A 44 -4.77 -0.06 1.81
N LEU A 45 -4.54 0.27 3.09
CA LEU A 45 -5.27 -0.32 4.22
C LEU A 45 -6.75 0.05 4.17
N HIS A 46 -7.08 1.32 3.89
CA HIS A 46 -8.47 1.75 3.76
C HIS A 46 -9.20 1.01 2.62
N ILE A 47 -8.55 0.80 1.48
CA ILE A 47 -9.08 0.01 0.36
C ILE A 47 -9.34 -1.45 0.77
N ALA A 48 -8.40 -2.05 1.52
CA ALA A 48 -8.55 -3.40 2.02
C ALA A 48 -9.75 -3.53 2.95
N ASP A 49 -9.94 -2.59 3.86
CA ASP A 49 -11.10 -2.53 4.75
C ASP A 49 -12.40 -2.46 3.94
N LEU A 50 -12.47 -1.55 2.96
CA LEU A 50 -13.64 -1.40 2.10
C LEU A 50 -13.96 -2.69 1.32
N HIS A 51 -12.95 -3.39 0.80
CA HIS A 51 -13.16 -4.69 0.15
C HIS A 51 -13.68 -5.76 1.12
N GLY A 52 -13.15 -5.82 2.34
CA GLY A 52 -13.65 -6.75 3.37
C GLY A 52 -15.11 -6.49 3.75
N TYR A 53 -15.49 -5.21 3.89
CA TYR A 53 -16.89 -4.84 4.16
C TYR A 53 -17.86 -5.22 3.02
N GLN A 54 -17.41 -5.14 1.76
CA GLN A 54 -18.23 -5.51 0.60
C GLN A 54 -18.56 -7.00 0.54
N GLU A 55 -17.58 -7.86 0.84
CA GLU A 55 -17.76 -9.32 0.81
C GLU A 55 -18.77 -9.80 1.86
N GLY A 56 -18.89 -9.10 3.00
CA GLY A 56 -19.82 -9.47 4.07
C GLY A 56 -21.27 -8.99 3.92
N LYS A 57 -21.57 -8.01 3.05
CA LYS A 57 -22.89 -7.34 3.00
C LYS A 57 -23.64 -7.41 1.66
N GLY A 58 -23.19 -8.24 0.71
CA GLY A 58 -23.99 -8.68 -0.43
C GLY A 58 -24.24 -7.67 -1.55
N ASN A 59 -24.29 -6.36 -1.31
CA ASN A 59 -24.20 -5.31 -2.35
C ASN A 59 -24.26 -3.91 -1.71
N ARG A 60 -23.33 -3.00 -2.02
CA ARG A 60 -23.69 -1.57 -2.26
C ARG A 60 -22.61 -0.66 -2.82
N HIS A 61 -21.34 -1.03 -2.83
CA HIS A 61 -20.30 -0.26 -3.52
C HIS A 61 -19.38 -1.26 -4.22
N ARG A 62 -19.05 -1.04 -5.50
CA ARG A 62 -17.97 -1.79 -6.15
C ARG A 62 -16.72 -0.94 -6.00
N LEU A 63 -15.71 -1.41 -5.28
CA LEU A 63 -14.39 -0.81 -5.41
C LEU A 63 -13.71 -1.34 -6.67
N GLY A 64 -12.97 -0.47 -7.36
CA GLY A 64 -12.04 -0.93 -8.39
C GLY A 64 -10.82 -1.62 -7.77
N THR A 65 -9.80 -1.85 -8.60
CA THR A 65 -8.53 -2.46 -8.14
C THR A 65 -7.54 -1.41 -7.69
N ALA A 66 -6.57 -1.81 -6.88
CA ALA A 66 -5.44 -1.00 -6.46
C ALA A 66 -4.12 -1.64 -6.90
N LYS A 67 -3.27 -0.85 -7.55
CA LYS A 67 -1.92 -1.25 -7.93
C LYS A 67 -0.89 -0.30 -7.33
N LEU A 68 -0.04 -0.84 -6.46
CA LEU A 68 1.07 -0.12 -5.86
C LEU A 68 2.35 -0.36 -6.67
N TYR A 69 3.05 0.72 -6.98
CA TYR A 69 4.44 0.71 -7.40
C TYR A 69 5.27 1.37 -6.30
N TYR A 70 6.20 0.63 -5.70
CA TYR A 70 6.98 1.13 -4.58
C TYR A 70 8.46 0.95 -4.80
N SER A 71 9.19 2.07 -4.85
CA SER A 71 10.63 2.09 -5.01
C SER A 71 11.39 2.35 -3.72
N ALA A 72 12.52 1.66 -3.57
CA ALA A 72 13.53 1.94 -2.56
C ALA A 72 14.93 1.65 -3.13
N LYS A 73 15.99 2.01 -2.41
CA LYS A 73 17.34 1.67 -2.85
C LYS A 73 17.59 0.17 -2.78
N THR A 74 17.20 -0.44 -1.67
CA THR A 74 17.34 -1.89 -1.40
C THR A 74 16.03 -2.47 -0.86
N THR A 75 15.91 -3.81 -0.87
CA THR A 75 14.75 -4.50 -0.28
C THR A 75 14.67 -4.37 1.24
N SER A 76 15.78 -4.09 1.93
CA SER A 76 15.77 -3.82 3.38
C SER A 76 15.07 -2.50 3.72
N GLU A 77 15.17 -1.50 2.83
CA GLU A 77 14.57 -0.17 2.97
C GLU A 77 13.07 -0.11 2.61
N LEU A 78 12.52 -1.16 2.00
CA LEU A 78 11.08 -1.24 1.71
C LEU A 78 10.28 -1.32 3.02
N LEU A 79 9.68 -0.20 3.42
CA LEU A 79 8.80 -0.11 4.58
C LEU A 79 7.51 -0.91 4.33
N PHE A 80 6.97 -1.51 5.39
CA PHE A 80 5.71 -2.28 5.36
C PHE A 80 5.65 -3.46 4.37
N LYS A 81 6.78 -3.89 3.78
CA LYS A 81 6.80 -4.93 2.74
C LYS A 81 6.03 -6.21 3.10
N LYS A 82 6.17 -6.69 4.35
CA LYS A 82 5.45 -7.88 4.83
C LYS A 82 3.94 -7.66 4.87
N ASN A 83 3.50 -6.49 5.35
CA ASN A 83 2.09 -6.13 5.40
C ASN A 83 1.52 -6.01 3.98
N ILE A 84 2.25 -5.35 3.06
CA ILE A 84 1.86 -5.22 1.65
C ILE A 84 1.69 -6.59 1.00
N LEU A 85 2.66 -7.51 1.19
CA LEU A 85 2.53 -8.90 0.71
C LEU A 85 1.32 -9.62 1.33
N GLY A 86 1.07 -9.38 2.62
CA GLY A 86 -0.12 -9.89 3.31
C GLY A 86 -1.42 -9.42 2.67
N LEU A 87 -1.53 -8.13 2.33
CA LEU A 87 -2.70 -7.56 1.65
C LEU A 87 -2.89 -8.15 0.25
N MET A 88 -1.81 -8.31 -0.52
CA MET A 88 -1.88 -8.95 -1.85
C MET A 88 -2.40 -10.39 -1.77
N LYS A 89 -1.98 -11.14 -0.74
CA LYS A 89 -2.45 -12.50 -0.50
C LYS A 89 -3.91 -12.54 -0.05
N ALA A 90 -4.34 -11.59 0.78
CA ALA A 90 -5.70 -11.51 1.29
C ALA A 90 -6.71 -11.08 0.21
N PHE A 91 -6.30 -10.23 -0.73
CA PHE A 91 -7.17 -9.67 -1.76
C PHE A 91 -6.62 -9.91 -3.18
N PRO A 92 -6.48 -11.17 -3.62
CA PRO A 92 -5.85 -11.51 -4.89
C PRO A 92 -6.60 -10.88 -6.07
N GLY A 93 -5.85 -10.23 -6.97
CA GLY A 93 -6.39 -9.53 -8.15
C GLY A 93 -7.05 -8.18 -7.86
N LYS A 94 -7.44 -7.90 -6.61
CA LYS A 94 -7.96 -6.60 -6.17
C LYS A 94 -6.84 -5.67 -5.73
N ILE A 95 -5.89 -6.19 -4.96
CA ILE A 95 -4.70 -5.45 -4.52
C ILE A 95 -3.45 -6.12 -5.09
N THR A 96 -2.63 -5.33 -5.78
CA THR A 96 -1.36 -5.80 -6.35
C THR A 96 -0.23 -4.81 -6.06
N CYS A 97 1.00 -5.31 -5.98
CA CYS A 97 2.19 -4.46 -5.79
C CYS A 97 3.34 -4.92 -6.69
N CYS A 98 4.09 -3.94 -7.19
CA CYS A 98 5.40 -4.11 -7.82
C CYS A 98 6.43 -3.29 -7.04
N PHE A 99 7.39 -3.98 -6.42
CA PHE A 99 8.53 -3.34 -5.81
C PHE A 99 9.60 -3.05 -6.87
N HIS A 100 10.28 -1.91 -6.72
CA HIS A 100 11.41 -1.54 -7.54
C HIS A 100 12.61 -1.20 -6.67
N VAL A 101 13.74 -1.86 -6.89
CA VAL A 101 14.99 -1.56 -6.18
C VAL A 101 16.01 -0.99 -7.14
N THR A 102 16.75 0.02 -6.70
CA THR A 102 17.67 0.75 -7.59
C THR A 102 19.14 0.39 -7.40
N GLN A 103 19.51 -0.22 -6.26
CA GLN A 103 20.88 -0.62 -5.93
C GLN A 103 20.88 -1.90 -5.06
N GLN A 104 20.39 -3.03 -5.59
CA GLN A 104 20.28 -4.28 -4.83
C GLN A 104 21.53 -5.16 -4.98
N HIS A 105 22.42 -5.12 -3.99
CA HIS A 105 23.64 -5.94 -4.01
C HIS A 105 23.54 -7.25 -3.20
N SER A 106 22.55 -7.36 -2.31
CA SER A 106 22.33 -8.56 -1.48
C SER A 106 21.27 -9.48 -2.06
N GLN A 107 21.23 -10.73 -1.59
CA GLN A 107 20.18 -11.67 -2.01
C GLN A 107 18.79 -11.17 -1.59
N ILE A 108 17.82 -11.25 -2.52
CA ILE A 108 16.42 -10.95 -2.26
C ILE A 108 15.76 -12.21 -1.68
N SER A 109 14.95 -12.04 -0.62
CA SER A 109 14.20 -13.14 -0.01
C SER A 109 13.18 -13.73 -0.98
N GLU A 110 12.97 -15.04 -0.92
CA GLU A 110 12.15 -15.80 -1.89
C GLU A 110 10.71 -15.29 -1.99
N ASP A 111 10.14 -14.79 -0.89
CA ASP A 111 8.81 -14.21 -0.82
C ASP A 111 8.68 -12.87 -1.57
N LEU A 112 9.76 -12.10 -1.67
CA LEU A 112 9.78 -10.83 -2.38
C LEU A 112 10.17 -10.97 -3.86
N GLN A 113 10.97 -11.98 -4.21
CA GLN A 113 11.52 -12.15 -5.57
C GLN A 113 10.48 -12.01 -6.71
N PRO A 114 9.26 -12.60 -6.62
CA PRO A 114 8.28 -12.49 -7.71
C PRO A 114 7.74 -11.07 -7.93
N HIS A 115 7.93 -10.19 -6.95
CA HIS A 115 7.34 -8.87 -6.90
C HIS A 115 8.35 -7.74 -7.06
N VAL A 116 9.66 -8.04 -7.05
CA VAL A 116 10.74 -7.06 -7.14
C VAL A 116 11.30 -6.97 -8.55
N THR A 117 11.56 -5.75 -9.01
CA THR A 117 12.26 -5.45 -10.26
C THR A 117 13.44 -4.53 -9.98
N GLY A 118 14.48 -4.56 -10.83
CA GLY A 118 15.65 -3.68 -10.72
C GLY A 118 16.96 -4.42 -10.48
N LYS A 119 18.06 -3.67 -10.42
CA LYS A 119 19.44 -4.19 -10.26
C LYS A 119 20.10 -3.60 -9.02
#